data_AF-A0A9P1BSZ9-F1
#
_entry.id   AF-A0A9P1BSZ9-F1
#
_cell.length_a   1.000
_cell.length_b   1.000
_cell.length_c   1.000
_cell.angle_alpha   90.00
_cell.angle_beta   90.00
_cell.angle_gamma   90.00
#
_symmetry.space_group_name_H-M   'P 1'
#
loop_
_entity.id
_entity.type
_entity.pdbx_description
1 polymer ?
#
loop_
_entity_poly.entity_id
_entity_poly.type
_entity_poly.pdbx_seq_one_letter_code
_entity_poly.pdbx_strand_id
1 'polypeptide(L)'
;MSFLLSCFAILGHFVVAIAHDDSCDASLLQLQEKLDRSQLNFSDNPYILHFRKAETAGQKKTSQAELPIVMMHGMGDYGSNPAGMVPMQNMLAGIANTYVHSVELCSNPDQLSHCSDDDQQNGFFMTMEKQVDQFARVVRADSELYRGFNALGFSQGNTVIRGYIHKYNDPPVNTFLSIHGVLMGVNGVPDCPLTSGLCRLLTSIISHVGIYSSFVQDHLAQANYFRDAANLKAYRASCHFLPFINNEIQGPGNQNSVHKSNFESLQKLVLVMAQNDSMVHPKESEHFGYFKDGSRTELVTMRDAPWYKDDWFGLKSLDEAKKIDFYSTPGDHLRFSKEFLHELVARYFASNKPP
;
A
#
# COMPACT_ATOMS: atom_id res chain seq x y z
N MET A 1 -28.50 -23.16 5.55
CA MET A 1 -27.29 -23.66 6.25
C MET A 1 -26.28 -24.06 5.19
N SER A 2 -25.13 -23.39 5.26
CA SER A 2 -23.83 -23.68 4.67
C SER A 2 -23.72 -23.92 3.16
N PHE A 3 -23.21 -22.85 2.53
CA PHE A 3 -22.41 -22.84 1.32
C PHE A 3 -21.35 -23.96 1.34
N LEU A 4 -21.40 -24.85 0.36
CA LEU A 4 -20.28 -25.70 -0.03
C LEU A 4 -19.53 -24.97 -1.15
N LEU A 5 -18.32 -24.46 -0.85
CA LEU A 5 -17.34 -24.12 -1.87
C LEU A 5 -16.83 -25.43 -2.48
N SER A 6 -17.09 -25.64 -3.78
CA SER A 6 -16.54 -26.76 -4.54
C SER A 6 -15.38 -26.28 -5.41
N CYS A 7 -14.19 -26.87 -5.22
CA CYS A 7 -13.06 -26.76 -6.13
C CYS A 7 -13.30 -27.61 -7.39
N PHE A 8 -12.90 -27.10 -8.55
CA PHE A 8 -12.91 -27.83 -9.82
C PHE A 8 -11.48 -28.13 -10.27
N ALA A 9 -11.22 -29.36 -10.72
CA ALA A 9 -10.01 -29.72 -11.45
C ALA A 9 -10.37 -30.00 -12.92
N ILE A 10 -9.56 -29.51 -13.87
CA ILE A 10 -9.70 -29.78 -15.30
C ILE A 10 -8.71 -30.89 -15.67
N LEU A 11 -9.22 -32.08 -15.97
CA LEU A 11 -8.50 -33.17 -16.63
C LEU A 11 -9.09 -33.35 -18.03
N GLY A 12 -8.62 -32.56 -18.99
CA GLY A 12 -9.23 -32.48 -20.32
C GLY A 12 -10.61 -31.78 -20.33
N HIS A 13 -11.39 -31.94 -21.40
CA HIS A 13 -12.63 -31.19 -21.68
C HIS A 13 -13.83 -31.51 -20.76
N PHE A 14 -13.63 -32.11 -19.58
CA PHE A 14 -14.71 -32.36 -18.63
C PHE A 14 -14.35 -31.87 -17.22
N VAL A 15 -15.34 -31.24 -16.58
CA VAL A 15 -15.28 -30.76 -15.21
C VAL A 15 -16.02 -31.77 -14.32
N VAL A 16 -15.33 -32.38 -13.37
CA VAL A 16 -15.92 -33.32 -12.39
C VAL A 16 -15.79 -32.72 -10.98
N ALA A 17 -16.87 -32.75 -10.20
CA ALA A 17 -16.87 -32.35 -8.81
C ALA A 17 -16.24 -33.46 -7.95
N ILE A 18 -15.18 -33.13 -7.22
CA ILE A 18 -14.54 -34.04 -6.25
C ILE A 18 -14.94 -33.55 -4.85
N ALA A 19 -15.58 -34.44 -4.08
CA ALA A 19 -15.87 -34.21 -2.66
C ALA A 19 -14.55 -34.11 -1.87
N HIS A 20 -14.57 -33.35 -0.75
CA HIS A 20 -13.47 -33.15 0.20
C HIS A 20 -12.45 -34.30 0.20
N ASP A 21 -11.25 -34.00 -0.30
CA ASP A 21 -10.14 -34.94 -0.38
C ASP A 21 -8.99 -34.42 0.49
N ASP A 22 -8.45 -35.30 1.34
CA ASP A 22 -7.31 -35.08 2.25
C ASP A 22 -6.05 -34.59 1.49
N SER A 23 -6.02 -34.79 0.17
CA SER A 23 -4.97 -34.27 -0.72
C SER A 23 -4.92 -32.74 -0.77
N CYS A 24 -6.05 -32.05 -0.64
CA CYS A 24 -6.10 -30.59 -0.63
C CYS A 24 -5.51 -30.03 0.68
N ASP A 25 -5.83 -30.65 1.82
CA ASP A 25 -5.26 -30.27 3.11
C ASP A 25 -3.77 -30.58 3.19
N ALA A 26 -3.32 -31.72 2.63
CA ALA A 26 -1.89 -32.02 2.53
C ALA A 26 -1.12 -31.01 1.66
N SER A 27 -1.72 -30.53 0.56
CA SER A 27 -1.12 -29.50 -0.29
C SER A 27 -1.07 -28.13 0.40
N LEU A 28 -2.11 -27.76 1.16
CA LEU A 28 -2.15 -26.54 1.96
C LEU A 28 -1.16 -26.60 3.13
N LEU A 29 -1.04 -27.75 3.81
CA LEU A 29 -0.05 -27.97 4.85
C LEU A 29 1.38 -27.87 4.31
N GLN A 30 1.68 -28.48 3.16
CA GLN A 30 2.98 -28.31 2.48
C GLN A 30 3.24 -26.86 2.04
N LEU A 31 2.20 -26.11 1.69
CA LEU A 31 2.30 -24.69 1.35
C LEU A 31 2.52 -23.83 2.60
N GLN A 32 1.88 -24.16 3.72
CA GLN A 32 2.11 -23.53 5.02
C GLN A 32 3.55 -23.78 5.50
N GLU A 33 4.06 -25.01 5.34
CA GLU A 33 5.47 -25.32 5.60
C GLU A 33 6.43 -24.56 4.68
N LYS A 34 6.07 -24.37 3.40
CA LYS A 34 6.87 -23.56 2.46
C LYS A 34 6.78 -22.05 2.69
N LEU A 35 5.70 -21.59 3.31
CA LEU A 35 5.50 -20.22 3.81
C LEU A 35 5.96 -20.05 5.26
N ASP A 36 6.59 -21.07 5.84
CA ASP A 36 7.26 -20.94 7.13
C ASP A 36 8.32 -19.84 7.01
N ARG A 37 7.98 -18.71 7.64
CA ARG A 37 8.75 -17.49 7.61
C ARG A 37 10.17 -17.68 8.13
N SER A 38 10.38 -18.66 9.01
CA SER A 38 11.70 -18.99 9.56
C SER A 38 12.69 -19.53 8.51
N GLN A 39 12.18 -20.01 7.36
CA GLN A 39 12.98 -20.55 6.26
C GLN A 39 13.26 -19.51 5.16
N LEU A 40 12.67 -18.31 5.24
CA LEU A 40 12.86 -17.24 4.27
C LEU A 40 14.05 -16.37 4.63
N ASN A 41 15.02 -16.27 3.72
CA ASN A 41 16.17 -15.38 3.89
C ASN A 41 15.86 -13.98 3.32
N PHE A 42 15.80 -12.97 4.20
CA PHE A 42 15.63 -11.55 3.85
C PHE A 42 16.94 -10.76 3.82
N SER A 43 18.10 -11.41 3.98
CA SER A 43 19.41 -10.71 4.02
C SER A 43 19.73 -9.97 2.72
N ASP A 44 19.27 -10.48 1.57
CA ASP A 44 19.49 -9.90 0.23
C ASP A 44 18.19 -9.31 -0.35
N ASN A 45 17.47 -8.54 0.45
CA ASN A 45 16.17 -7.96 0.08
C ASN A 45 16.35 -6.71 -0.81
N PRO A 46 15.92 -6.75 -2.10
CA PRO A 46 16.12 -5.64 -3.04
C PRO A 46 15.15 -4.46 -2.80
N TYR A 47 14.18 -4.60 -1.91
CA TYR A 47 13.15 -3.60 -1.65
C TYR A 47 13.51 -2.63 -0.53
N ILE A 48 14.65 -2.84 0.14
CA ILE A 48 15.16 -1.94 1.16
C ILE A 48 15.48 -0.58 0.54
N LEU A 49 14.84 0.47 1.05
CA LEU A 49 15.20 1.82 0.67
C LEU A 49 16.56 2.15 1.28
N HIS A 50 17.46 2.71 0.47
CA HIS A 50 18.74 3.23 0.92
C HIS A 50 18.75 4.75 0.83
N PHE A 51 18.81 5.41 1.98
CA PHE A 51 18.90 6.86 2.12
C PHE A 51 20.20 7.22 2.82
N ARG A 52 21.21 7.65 2.04
CA ARG A 52 22.52 8.04 2.60
C ARG A 52 22.35 9.23 3.55
N LYS A 53 23.09 9.26 4.66
CA LYS A 53 23.07 10.34 5.66
C LYS A 53 23.34 11.71 5.00
N ALA A 54 22.63 12.75 5.43
CA ALA A 54 22.88 14.14 5.04
C ALA A 54 23.58 14.88 6.19
N GLU A 55 24.37 15.90 5.85
CA GLU A 55 24.95 16.83 6.82
C GLU A 55 23.86 17.77 7.35
N THR A 56 23.81 17.93 8.66
CA THR A 56 22.79 18.74 9.36
C THR A 56 23.08 20.23 9.20
N ALA A 57 22.15 20.98 8.62
CA ALA A 57 22.12 22.44 8.70
C ALA A 57 21.29 22.90 9.91
N GLY A 58 21.83 23.83 10.70
CA GLY A 58 21.21 24.32 11.94
C GLY A 58 19.92 25.12 11.72
N GLN A 59 18.97 25.00 12.66
CA GLN A 59 17.63 25.58 12.57
C GLN A 59 17.35 26.73 13.54
N LYS A 60 16.45 27.62 13.09
CA LYS A 60 15.75 28.66 13.87
C LYS A 60 14.35 28.17 14.21
N LYS A 61 13.94 28.23 15.49
CA LYS A 61 12.60 27.87 15.97
C LYS A 61 11.54 28.93 15.62
N THR A 62 10.37 28.49 15.16
CA THR A 62 9.14 29.28 15.05
C THR A 62 8.05 28.75 16.00
N SER A 63 7.04 29.58 16.29
CA SER A 63 6.15 29.47 17.46
C SER A 63 4.77 28.83 17.21
N GLN A 64 4.53 28.21 16.04
CA GLN A 64 3.29 27.47 15.78
C GLN A 64 3.65 25.99 15.59
N ALA A 65 3.10 25.10 16.42
CA ALA A 65 3.39 23.67 16.34
C ALA A 65 2.83 23.10 15.04
N GLU A 66 3.72 22.63 14.17
CA GLU A 66 3.37 22.01 12.90
C GLU A 66 2.75 20.64 13.15
N LEU A 67 1.88 20.18 12.24
CA LEU A 67 1.35 18.82 12.35
C LEU A 67 2.50 17.82 12.22
N PRO A 68 2.52 16.76 13.05
CA PRO A 68 3.50 15.69 12.89
C PRO A 68 3.43 15.01 11.52
N ILE A 69 4.49 14.31 11.15
CA ILE A 69 4.53 13.48 9.94
C ILE A 69 4.52 12.01 10.35
N VAL A 70 3.64 11.22 9.76
CA VAL A 70 3.64 9.75 9.90
C VAL A 70 4.08 9.13 8.58
N MET A 71 5.13 8.31 8.64
CA MET A 71 5.69 7.60 7.50
C MET A 71 5.20 6.15 7.48
N MET A 72 4.96 5.64 6.27
CA MET A 72 4.70 4.22 6.04
C MET A 72 5.60 3.70 4.91
N HIS A 73 6.45 2.73 5.22
CA HIS A 73 7.37 2.13 4.28
C HIS A 73 6.65 1.19 3.27
N GLY A 74 7.39 0.77 2.26
CA GLY A 74 6.91 -0.16 1.24
C GLY A 74 7.13 -1.63 1.60
N MET A 75 6.70 -2.50 0.68
CA MET A 75 6.92 -3.94 0.73
C MET A 75 8.42 -4.25 0.93
N GLY A 76 8.76 -5.05 1.95
CA GLY A 76 10.13 -5.51 2.20
C GLY A 76 11.09 -4.50 2.83
N ASP A 77 10.65 -3.28 3.12
CA ASP A 77 11.36 -2.38 4.04
C ASP A 77 10.76 -2.47 5.45
N TYR A 78 11.30 -1.73 6.42
CA TYR A 78 10.79 -1.68 7.80
C TYR A 78 11.05 -0.30 8.44
N GLY A 79 10.18 0.10 9.37
CA GLY A 79 10.10 1.46 9.91
C GLY A 79 11.40 1.92 10.58
N SER A 80 12.12 1.03 11.26
CA SER A 80 13.39 1.29 11.95
C SER A 80 14.65 1.00 11.13
N ASN A 81 14.53 0.85 9.80
CA ASN A 81 15.66 0.59 8.91
C ASN A 81 16.75 1.69 8.98
N PRO A 82 17.97 1.38 9.48
CA PRO A 82 19.04 2.36 9.66
C PRO A 82 19.66 2.83 8.34
N ALA A 83 19.45 2.10 7.25
CA ALA A 83 19.99 2.44 5.93
C ALA A 83 19.08 3.37 5.13
N GLY A 84 17.79 3.48 5.49
CA GLY A 84 16.76 4.16 4.71
C GLY A 84 15.80 5.00 5.54
N MET A 85 14.85 4.32 6.19
CA MET A 85 13.74 4.95 6.89
C MET A 85 14.19 5.86 8.05
N VAL A 86 15.18 5.46 8.85
CA VAL A 86 15.67 6.27 9.99
C VAL A 86 16.40 7.55 9.53
N PRO A 87 17.37 7.51 8.60
CA PRO A 87 17.96 8.74 8.05
C PRO A 87 16.91 9.67 7.40
N MET A 88 15.90 9.10 6.75
CA MET A 88 14.82 9.87 6.15
C MET A 88 13.95 10.56 7.21
N GLN A 89 13.51 9.83 8.24
CA GLN A 89 12.76 10.38 9.38
C GLN A 89 13.48 11.60 9.98
N ASN A 90 14.78 11.50 10.21
CA ASN A 90 15.60 12.60 10.75
C ASN A 90 15.67 13.79 9.80
N MET A 91 15.81 13.56 8.49
CA MET A 91 15.81 14.62 7.48
C MET A 91 14.47 15.35 7.47
N LEU A 92 13.35 14.61 7.47
CA LEU A 92 12.00 15.18 7.45
C LEU A 92 11.69 16.00 8.70
N ALA A 93 12.09 15.49 9.88
CA ALA A 93 11.98 16.21 11.14
C ALA A 93 12.76 17.53 11.10
N GLY A 94 13.93 17.53 10.46
CA GLY A 94 14.67 18.75 10.16
C GLY A 94 13.92 19.68 9.22
N ILE A 95 13.48 19.23 8.05
CA ILE A 95 12.85 20.12 7.05
C ILE A 95 11.58 20.80 7.58
N ALA A 96 10.70 20.01 8.20
CA ALA A 96 9.42 20.48 8.69
C ALA A 96 9.46 20.91 10.17
N ASN A 97 10.61 20.82 10.86
CA ASN A 97 10.73 21.21 12.27
C ASN A 97 9.59 20.64 13.15
N THR A 98 9.25 19.36 12.94
CA THR A 98 8.09 18.70 13.54
C THR A 98 8.42 17.28 13.98
N TYR A 99 7.54 16.70 14.80
CA TYR A 99 7.63 15.29 15.17
C TYR A 99 7.40 14.40 13.95
N VAL A 100 8.22 13.36 13.79
CA VAL A 100 8.07 12.39 12.70
C VAL A 100 8.09 10.98 13.29
N HIS A 101 7.08 10.17 12.94
CA HIS A 101 6.93 8.78 13.35
C HIS A 101 7.00 7.86 12.13
N SER A 102 7.81 6.80 12.18
CA SER A 102 7.86 5.75 11.16
C SER A 102 7.18 4.49 11.71
N VAL A 103 6.04 4.11 11.14
CA VAL A 103 5.20 3.01 11.67
C VAL A 103 5.84 1.65 11.40
N GLU A 104 5.72 0.72 12.35
CA GLU A 104 6.14 -0.68 12.22
C GLU A 104 4.95 -1.65 12.25
N LEU A 105 4.93 -2.61 11.32
CA LEU A 105 3.91 -3.64 11.14
C LEU A 105 4.15 -4.85 12.06
N CYS A 106 4.02 -4.67 13.37
CA CYS A 106 4.21 -5.77 14.33
C CYS A 106 3.11 -6.83 14.24
N SER A 107 3.48 -8.12 14.39
CA SER A 107 2.50 -9.22 14.33
C SER A 107 1.60 -9.30 15.56
N ASN A 108 2.15 -8.97 16.74
CA ASN A 108 1.38 -8.91 17.99
C ASN A 108 0.62 -7.57 18.06
N PRO A 109 -0.73 -7.57 18.14
CA PRO A 109 -1.52 -6.34 18.21
C PRO A 109 -1.20 -5.41 19.38
N ASP A 110 -0.68 -5.95 20.49
CA ASP A 110 -0.26 -5.18 21.66
C ASP A 110 1.15 -4.58 21.52
N GLN A 111 1.90 -5.01 20.51
CA GLN A 111 3.22 -4.48 20.19
C GLN A 111 3.09 -3.39 19.12
N LEU A 112 3.51 -2.17 19.46
CA LEU A 112 3.37 -1.00 18.59
C LEU A 112 4.68 -0.56 17.93
N SER A 113 5.81 -1.13 18.37
CA SER A 113 7.16 -0.82 17.87
C SER A 113 8.16 -1.92 18.27
N HIS A 114 9.41 -1.75 17.84
CA HIS A 114 10.54 -2.63 18.13
C HIS A 114 10.34 -4.06 17.61
N CYS A 115 9.85 -4.17 16.38
CA CYS A 115 9.50 -5.43 15.73
C CYS A 115 10.11 -5.52 14.31
N SER A 116 11.32 -5.00 14.10
CA SER A 116 11.95 -4.86 12.77
C SER A 116 11.88 -6.10 11.87
N ASP A 117 12.13 -7.30 12.41
CA ASP A 117 12.08 -8.55 11.65
C ASP A 117 10.65 -8.90 11.21
N ASP A 118 9.69 -8.74 12.12
CA ASP A 118 8.27 -8.92 11.87
C ASP A 118 7.77 -7.90 10.85
N ASP A 119 8.15 -6.64 11.03
CA ASP A 119 7.77 -5.50 10.21
C ASP A 119 8.16 -5.72 8.74
N GLN A 120 9.43 -6.09 8.51
CA GLN A 120 9.95 -6.40 7.18
C GLN A 120 9.18 -7.55 6.51
N GLN A 121 8.91 -8.63 7.27
CA GLN A 121 8.20 -9.79 6.76
C GLN A 121 6.72 -9.50 6.51
N ASN A 122 6.09 -8.69 7.37
CA ASN A 122 4.69 -8.35 7.30
C ASN A 122 4.36 -7.46 6.10
N GLY A 123 5.35 -6.73 5.55
CA GLY A 123 5.24 -6.11 4.22
C GLY A 123 4.95 -7.11 3.07
N PHE A 124 5.16 -8.41 3.29
CA PHE A 124 4.73 -9.49 2.38
C PHE A 124 3.57 -10.29 2.94
N PHE A 125 3.67 -10.73 4.20
CA PHE A 125 2.86 -11.83 4.72
C PHE A 125 1.74 -11.41 5.68
N MET A 126 1.57 -10.11 5.92
CA MET A 126 0.41 -9.58 6.63
C MET A 126 -0.57 -9.00 5.63
N THR A 127 -1.81 -9.46 5.63
CA THR A 127 -2.89 -8.91 4.79
C THR A 127 -2.99 -7.39 4.93
N MET A 128 -3.34 -6.70 3.86
CA MET A 128 -3.44 -5.23 3.86
C MET A 128 -4.42 -4.70 4.93
N GLU A 129 -5.50 -5.43 5.20
CA GLU A 129 -6.44 -5.05 6.28
C GLU A 129 -5.75 -5.04 7.65
N LYS A 130 -5.02 -6.10 8.00
CA LYS A 130 -4.26 -6.17 9.26
C LYS A 130 -3.16 -5.11 9.34
N GLN A 131 -2.51 -4.78 8.21
CA GLN A 131 -1.54 -3.68 8.16
C GLN A 131 -2.22 -2.33 8.48
N VAL A 132 -3.40 -2.07 7.90
CA VAL A 132 -4.20 -0.87 8.18
C VAL A 132 -4.64 -0.82 9.65
N ASP A 133 -5.04 -1.95 10.22
CA ASP A 133 -5.44 -2.03 11.63
C ASP A 133 -4.24 -1.80 12.56
N GLN A 134 -3.06 -2.31 12.21
CA GLN A 134 -1.82 -2.04 12.96
C GLN A 134 -1.42 -0.58 12.86
N PHE A 135 -1.44 0.00 11.66
CA PHE A 135 -1.20 1.44 11.46
C PHE A 135 -2.13 2.27 12.34
N ALA A 136 -3.43 1.94 12.38
CA ALA A 136 -4.42 2.61 13.22
C ALA A 136 -4.11 2.49 14.73
N ARG A 137 -3.71 1.30 15.21
CA ARG A 137 -3.31 1.10 16.61
C ARG A 137 -2.11 1.97 16.99
N VAL A 138 -1.09 1.99 16.14
CA VAL A 138 0.13 2.77 16.36
C VAL A 138 -0.20 4.26 16.44
N VAL A 139 -0.91 4.82 15.45
CA VAL A 139 -1.15 6.27 15.42
C VAL A 139 -2.13 6.75 16.48
N ARG A 140 -3.05 5.90 16.96
CA ARG A 140 -3.98 6.22 18.06
C ARG A 140 -3.32 6.22 19.43
N ALA A 141 -2.30 5.37 19.61
CA ALA A 141 -1.57 5.28 20.87
C ALA A 141 -0.56 6.41 21.06
N ASP A 142 -0.20 7.11 19.98
CA ASP A 142 0.77 8.19 20.01
C ASP A 142 0.13 9.53 20.41
N SER A 143 0.53 10.04 21.58
CA SER A 143 0.01 11.29 22.14
C SER A 143 0.41 12.54 21.36
N GLU A 144 1.38 12.47 20.44
CA GLU A 144 1.72 13.60 19.57
C GLU A 144 0.74 13.72 18.38
N LEU A 145 0.05 12.63 18.03
CA LEU A 145 -0.78 12.56 16.81
C LEU A 145 -2.25 12.86 17.04
N TYR A 146 -2.71 13.04 18.29
CA TYR A 146 -4.14 13.18 18.63
C TYR A 146 -4.89 14.33 17.92
N ARG A 147 -4.17 15.35 17.44
CA ARG A 147 -4.75 16.49 16.70
C ARG A 147 -4.79 16.28 15.19
N GLY A 148 -4.38 15.11 14.73
CA GLY A 148 -4.14 14.80 13.33
C GLY A 148 -2.69 14.94 12.92
N PHE A 149 -2.37 14.49 11.71
CA PHE A 149 -1.00 14.43 11.19
C PHE A 149 -0.96 14.52 9.67
N ASN A 150 0.23 14.80 9.12
CA ASN A 150 0.55 14.65 7.72
C ASN A 150 1.05 13.22 7.45
N ALA A 151 0.63 12.59 6.36
CA ALA A 151 1.02 11.23 6.03
C ALA A 151 1.95 11.20 4.80
N LEU A 152 3.02 10.40 4.87
CA LEU A 152 3.97 10.18 3.80
C LEU A 152 4.15 8.68 3.56
N GLY A 153 3.69 8.19 2.40
CA GLY A 153 3.79 6.78 2.04
C GLY A 153 4.79 6.52 0.92
N PHE A 154 5.35 5.31 0.93
CA PHE A 154 6.23 4.81 -0.11
C PHE A 154 5.71 3.47 -0.65
N SER A 155 5.61 3.31 -1.97
CA SER A 155 5.19 2.06 -2.59
C SER A 155 3.87 1.51 -1.99
N GLN A 156 3.85 0.27 -1.51
CA GLN A 156 2.71 -0.37 -0.81
C GLN A 156 2.21 0.42 0.41
N GLY A 157 3.08 1.15 1.13
CA GLY A 157 2.72 1.92 2.31
C GLY A 157 1.66 3.01 2.03
N ASN A 158 1.59 3.49 0.79
CA ASN A 158 0.53 4.39 0.33
C ASN A 158 -0.86 3.76 0.41
N THR A 159 -0.94 2.46 0.12
CA THR A 159 -2.19 1.70 0.15
C THR A 159 -2.62 1.44 1.59
N VAL A 160 -1.67 1.26 2.52
CA VAL A 160 -1.95 1.22 3.97
C VAL A 160 -2.49 2.57 4.45
N ILE A 161 -1.81 3.67 4.16
CA ILE A 161 -2.26 5.02 4.56
C ILE A 161 -3.64 5.33 3.97
N ARG A 162 -3.87 5.03 2.69
CA ARG A 162 -5.19 5.24 2.07
C ARG A 162 -6.26 4.38 2.73
N GLY A 163 -5.95 3.11 3.04
CA GLY A 163 -6.83 2.24 3.80
C GLY A 163 -7.16 2.79 5.18
N TYR A 164 -6.18 3.33 5.90
CA TYR A 164 -6.38 4.01 7.19
C TYR A 164 -7.30 5.22 7.06
N ILE A 165 -7.09 6.07 6.05
CA ILE A 165 -7.96 7.22 5.79
C ILE A 165 -9.38 6.74 5.52
N HIS A 166 -9.58 5.75 4.65
CA HIS A 166 -10.93 5.27 4.39
C HIS A 166 -11.59 4.63 5.61
N LYS A 167 -10.89 3.72 6.32
CA LYS A 167 -11.47 2.89 7.40
C LYS A 167 -11.58 3.62 8.74
N TYR A 168 -10.61 4.48 9.09
CA TYR A 168 -10.46 5.05 10.43
C TYR A 168 -10.41 6.58 10.46
N ASN A 169 -9.38 7.18 9.84
CA ASN A 169 -9.09 8.62 9.85
C ASN A 169 -9.23 9.32 11.22
N ASP A 170 -8.84 8.62 12.29
CA ASP A 170 -8.92 9.11 13.66
C ASP A 170 -7.69 8.58 14.44
N PRO A 171 -6.66 9.42 14.66
CA PRO A 171 -6.60 10.85 14.34
C PRO A 171 -6.61 11.20 12.84
N PRO A 172 -7.11 12.38 12.44
CA PRO A 172 -7.32 12.71 11.03
C PRO A 172 -6.02 12.98 10.26
N VAL A 173 -5.94 12.48 9.03
CA VAL A 173 -4.88 12.86 8.10
C VAL A 173 -5.20 14.22 7.48
N ASN A 174 -4.25 15.16 7.55
CA ASN A 174 -4.38 16.48 6.96
C ASN A 174 -3.93 16.51 5.50
N THR A 175 -2.66 16.21 5.25
CA THR A 175 -2.09 16.09 3.92
C THR A 175 -1.53 14.69 3.72
N PHE A 176 -1.86 14.06 2.59
CA PHE A 176 -1.30 12.77 2.20
C PHE A 176 -0.38 12.93 0.99
N LEU A 177 0.92 12.70 1.19
CA LEU A 177 1.94 12.65 0.15
C LEU A 177 2.23 11.19 -0.21
N SER A 178 1.85 10.80 -1.42
CA SER A 178 2.03 9.45 -1.95
C SER A 178 3.19 9.37 -2.92
N ILE A 179 4.27 8.72 -2.52
CA ILE A 179 5.45 8.51 -3.37
C ILE A 179 5.38 7.12 -4.00
N HIS A 180 5.16 7.10 -5.31
CA HIS A 180 5.12 5.89 -6.15
C HIS A 180 4.19 4.79 -5.62
N GLY A 181 2.95 5.15 -5.30
CA GLY A 181 1.98 4.27 -4.65
C GLY A 181 1.21 3.33 -5.59
N VAL A 182 0.81 2.16 -5.10
CA VAL A 182 -0.04 1.21 -5.85
C VAL A 182 -1.54 1.49 -5.65
N LEU A 183 -1.96 2.74 -5.84
CA LEU A 183 -3.27 3.24 -5.34
C LEU A 183 -4.48 2.58 -6.00
N MET A 184 -4.35 2.17 -7.28
CA MET A 184 -5.35 1.39 -8.02
C MET A 184 -4.93 -0.07 -8.22
N GLY A 185 -3.98 -0.54 -7.41
CA GLY A 185 -3.44 -1.89 -7.48
C GLY A 185 -2.46 -2.10 -8.63
N VAL A 186 -2.11 -3.37 -8.83
CA VAL A 186 -1.22 -3.80 -9.92
C VAL A 186 -1.87 -4.95 -10.69
N ASN A 187 -1.55 -5.04 -11.97
CA ASN A 187 -1.98 -6.10 -12.90
C ASN A 187 -0.77 -6.83 -13.48
N GLY A 188 0.23 -7.03 -12.63
CA GLY A 188 1.47 -7.72 -12.93
C GLY A 188 2.18 -8.00 -11.62
N VAL A 189 2.85 -9.15 -11.55
CA VAL A 189 3.91 -9.31 -10.56
C VAL A 189 5.06 -8.42 -11.08
N PRO A 190 5.70 -7.58 -10.23
CA PRO A 190 6.88 -6.82 -10.62
C PRO A 190 7.89 -7.72 -11.34
N ASP A 191 8.84 -7.15 -12.11
CA ASP A 191 10.01 -7.90 -12.55
C ASP A 191 10.73 -8.45 -11.30
N CYS A 192 10.35 -9.67 -10.91
CA CYS A 192 10.78 -10.35 -9.72
C CYS A 192 11.81 -11.36 -10.24
N PRO A 193 13.08 -10.95 -10.36
CA PRO A 193 14.07 -11.79 -11.00
C PRO A 193 14.09 -13.14 -10.27
N LEU A 194 13.88 -14.22 -11.03
CA LEU A 194 13.81 -15.60 -10.51
C LEU A 194 15.11 -16.04 -9.82
N THR A 195 16.14 -15.18 -9.77
CA THR A 195 17.35 -15.37 -8.97
C THR A 195 17.09 -15.19 -7.46
N SER A 196 16.11 -14.39 -7.05
CA SER A 196 15.69 -14.22 -5.65
C SER A 196 14.80 -15.40 -5.20
N GLY A 197 15.16 -16.01 -4.06
CA GLY A 197 14.41 -17.13 -3.47
C GLY A 197 12.97 -16.76 -3.09
N LEU A 198 12.77 -15.54 -2.59
CA LEU A 198 11.47 -14.98 -2.25
C LEU A 198 10.59 -14.79 -3.49
N CYS A 199 11.15 -14.24 -4.57
CA CYS A 199 10.44 -14.09 -5.85
C CYS A 199 9.99 -15.42 -6.45
N ARG A 200 10.86 -16.45 -6.42
CA ARG A 200 10.51 -17.80 -6.89
C ARG A 200 9.35 -18.39 -6.08
N LEU A 201 9.38 -18.24 -4.76
CA LEU A 201 8.31 -18.74 -3.89
C LEU A 201 6.97 -18.07 -4.20
N LEU A 202 6.94 -16.73 -4.25
CA LEU A 202 5.72 -15.97 -4.52
C LEU A 202 5.13 -16.32 -5.90
N THR A 203 5.98 -16.39 -6.93
CA THR A 203 5.56 -16.80 -8.28
C THR A 203 5.01 -18.22 -8.30
N SER A 204 5.66 -19.14 -7.57
CA SER A 204 5.21 -20.53 -7.47
C SER A 204 3.84 -20.63 -6.78
N ILE A 205 3.66 -19.96 -5.64
CA ILE A 205 2.37 -19.96 -4.91
C ILE A 205 1.25 -19.42 -5.79
N ILE A 206 1.45 -18.26 -6.42
CA ILE A 206 0.45 -17.64 -7.29
C ILE A 206 0.12 -18.55 -8.48
N SER A 207 1.12 -19.19 -9.09
CA SER A 207 0.92 -20.05 -10.26
C SER A 207 0.20 -21.37 -9.93
N HIS A 208 0.42 -21.94 -8.73
CA HIS A 208 -0.15 -23.23 -8.35
C HIS A 208 -1.50 -23.12 -7.64
N VAL A 209 -1.73 -22.08 -6.84
CA VAL A 209 -2.93 -21.92 -5.99
C VAL A 209 -3.90 -20.90 -6.56
N GLY A 210 -3.41 -19.95 -7.36
CA GLY A 210 -4.18 -18.85 -7.92
C GLY A 210 -4.28 -17.66 -6.96
N ILE A 211 -4.12 -16.46 -7.51
CA ILE A 211 -4.03 -15.20 -6.75
C ILE A 211 -5.30 -14.85 -5.95
N TYR A 212 -6.46 -15.36 -6.39
CA TYR A 212 -7.76 -15.10 -5.77
C TYR A 212 -8.27 -16.28 -4.92
N SER A 213 -7.41 -17.25 -4.60
CA SER A 213 -7.72 -18.25 -3.58
C SER A 213 -7.72 -17.62 -2.19
N SER A 214 -8.57 -18.12 -1.29
CA SER A 214 -8.62 -17.64 0.11
C SER A 214 -7.26 -17.74 0.78
N PHE A 215 -6.53 -18.85 0.57
CA PHE A 215 -5.18 -19.02 1.12
C PHE A 215 -4.24 -17.88 0.72
N VAL A 216 -4.14 -17.55 -0.57
CA VAL A 216 -3.26 -16.49 -1.04
C VAL A 216 -3.73 -15.11 -0.55
N GLN A 217 -5.03 -14.86 -0.56
CA GLN A 217 -5.60 -13.60 -0.06
C GLN A 217 -5.40 -13.40 1.45
N ASP A 218 -5.32 -14.47 2.25
CA ASP A 218 -5.14 -14.40 3.70
C ASP A 218 -3.68 -14.34 4.15
N HIS A 219 -2.73 -14.64 3.25
CA HIS A 219 -1.31 -14.77 3.58
C HIS A 219 -0.39 -13.87 2.75
N LEU A 220 -0.87 -13.20 1.70
CA LEU A 220 -0.03 -12.35 0.84
C LEU A 220 -0.63 -10.96 0.65
N ALA A 221 0.04 -9.93 1.20
CA ALA A 221 -0.36 -8.53 1.11
C ALA A 221 -0.57 -8.08 -0.34
N GLN A 222 0.33 -8.49 -1.24
CA GLN A 222 0.33 -8.13 -2.65
C GLN A 222 -0.92 -8.62 -3.38
N ALA A 223 -1.46 -9.77 -2.97
CA ALA A 223 -2.67 -10.33 -3.56
C ALA A 223 -3.91 -9.49 -3.22
N ASN A 224 -3.90 -8.77 -2.10
CA ASN A 224 -5.01 -7.92 -1.66
C ASN A 224 -5.15 -6.62 -2.46
N TYR A 225 -4.16 -6.28 -3.31
CA TYR A 225 -4.27 -5.19 -4.28
C TYR A 225 -3.90 -5.60 -5.71
N PHE A 226 -3.90 -6.90 -5.98
CA PHE A 226 -3.79 -7.40 -7.35
C PHE A 226 -5.12 -7.24 -8.08
N ARG A 227 -5.13 -6.42 -9.13
CA ARG A 227 -6.29 -6.09 -9.94
C ARG A 227 -6.13 -6.66 -11.35
N ASP A 228 -6.55 -7.91 -11.55
CA ASP A 228 -6.57 -8.54 -12.87
C ASP A 228 -7.64 -7.89 -13.75
N ALA A 229 -7.23 -6.96 -14.62
CA ALA A 229 -8.15 -6.30 -15.53
C ALA A 229 -8.79 -7.28 -16.53
N ALA A 230 -8.20 -8.47 -16.77
CA ALA A 230 -8.82 -9.50 -17.61
C ALA A 230 -9.84 -10.38 -16.85
N ASN A 231 -9.82 -10.38 -15.51
CA ASN A 231 -10.72 -11.19 -14.69
C ASN A 231 -11.28 -10.41 -13.49
N LEU A 232 -11.94 -9.29 -13.80
CA LEU A 232 -12.52 -8.42 -12.77
C LEU A 232 -13.64 -9.05 -11.96
N LYS A 233 -14.30 -10.09 -12.49
CA LYS A 233 -15.29 -10.86 -11.75
C LYS A 233 -14.65 -11.57 -10.57
N ALA A 234 -13.52 -12.25 -10.77
CA ALA A 234 -12.79 -12.91 -9.68
C ALA A 234 -12.18 -11.86 -8.72
N TYR A 235 -11.60 -10.79 -9.24
CA TYR A 235 -11.09 -9.67 -8.43
C TYR A 235 -12.15 -9.12 -7.47
N ARG A 236 -13.32 -8.72 -7.98
CA ARG A 236 -14.39 -8.12 -7.15
C ARG A 236 -15.03 -9.13 -6.19
N ALA A 237 -14.98 -10.42 -6.50
CA ALA A 237 -15.57 -11.47 -5.67
C ALA A 237 -14.63 -11.96 -4.56
N SER A 238 -13.32 -11.94 -4.79
CA SER A 238 -12.35 -12.67 -3.96
C SER A 238 -11.19 -11.81 -3.44
N CYS A 239 -10.95 -10.60 -3.97
CA CYS A 239 -9.88 -9.76 -3.45
C CYS A 239 -10.29 -9.11 -2.13
N HIS A 240 -9.52 -9.33 -1.06
CA HIS A 240 -9.93 -9.00 0.31
C HIS A 240 -9.80 -7.50 0.69
N PHE A 241 -9.28 -6.64 -0.18
CA PHE A 241 -8.98 -5.26 0.23
C PHE A 241 -9.27 -4.20 -0.82
N LEU A 242 -8.57 -4.21 -1.97
CA LEU A 242 -8.63 -3.10 -2.92
C LEU A 242 -10.05 -2.81 -3.47
N PRO A 243 -10.89 -3.80 -3.83
CA PRO A 243 -12.26 -3.52 -4.27
C PRO A 243 -13.09 -2.82 -3.19
N PHE A 244 -12.81 -3.07 -1.91
CA PHE A 244 -13.56 -2.48 -0.78
C PHE A 244 -13.18 -1.02 -0.57
N ILE A 245 -11.88 -0.69 -0.53
CA ILE A 245 -11.45 0.70 -0.35
C ILE A 245 -11.67 1.55 -1.62
N ASN A 246 -11.89 0.92 -2.77
CA ASN A 246 -12.32 1.59 -4.02
C ASN A 246 -13.84 1.68 -4.17
N ASN A 247 -14.64 1.15 -3.24
CA ASN A 247 -16.10 1.03 -3.40
C ASN A 247 -16.50 0.38 -4.77
N GLU A 248 -15.71 -0.57 -5.28
CA GLU A 248 -15.97 -1.27 -6.56
C GLU A 248 -17.06 -2.34 -6.42
N ILE A 249 -17.31 -2.82 -5.20
CA ILE A 249 -18.33 -3.83 -4.92
C ILE A 249 -19.69 -3.13 -4.90
N GLN A 250 -20.47 -3.36 -5.94
CA GLN A 250 -21.81 -2.77 -6.09
C GLN A 250 -22.84 -3.54 -5.24
N GLY A 251 -23.83 -2.83 -4.70
CA GLY A 251 -24.96 -3.41 -3.97
C GLY A 251 -25.42 -2.54 -2.79
N PRO A 252 -26.67 -2.70 -2.32
CA PRO A 252 -27.18 -1.96 -1.16
C PRO A 252 -26.28 -2.20 0.07
N GLY A 253 -25.73 -1.12 0.63
CA GLY A 253 -24.84 -1.18 1.79
C GLY A 253 -23.37 -1.51 1.50
N ASN A 254 -22.99 -1.80 0.25
CA ASN A 254 -21.61 -2.13 -0.12
C ASN A 254 -20.74 -0.88 -0.39
N GLN A 255 -21.36 0.24 -0.74
CA GLN A 255 -20.67 1.52 -0.83
C GLN A 255 -20.60 2.15 0.56
N ASN A 256 -19.37 2.33 1.06
CA ASN A 256 -19.16 2.90 2.37
C ASN A 256 -19.05 4.42 2.27
N SER A 257 -20.11 5.14 2.68
CA SER A 257 -20.11 6.61 2.73
C SER A 257 -19.05 7.18 3.66
N VAL A 258 -18.62 6.42 4.68
CA VAL A 258 -17.52 6.81 5.59
C VAL A 258 -16.18 6.84 4.84
N HIS A 259 -15.93 5.87 3.96
CA HIS A 259 -14.71 5.86 3.14
C HIS A 259 -14.62 7.15 2.31
N LYS A 260 -15.75 7.57 1.72
CA LYS A 260 -15.84 8.81 0.95
C LYS A 260 -15.62 10.04 1.83
N SER A 261 -16.39 10.20 2.90
CA SER A 261 -16.31 11.40 3.76
C SER A 261 -14.93 11.58 4.38
N ASN A 262 -14.27 10.49 4.77
CA ASN A 262 -12.94 10.56 5.34
C ASN A 262 -11.89 10.96 4.29
N PHE A 263 -11.98 10.44 3.07
CA PHE A 263 -11.02 10.80 2.03
C PHE A 263 -11.19 12.26 1.58
N GLU A 264 -12.44 12.75 1.51
CA GLU A 264 -12.76 14.16 1.22
C GLU A 264 -12.25 15.14 2.28
N SER A 265 -12.03 14.67 3.52
CA SER A 265 -11.56 15.49 4.62
C SER A 265 -10.09 15.93 4.47
N LEU A 266 -9.33 15.26 3.60
CA LEU A 266 -7.95 15.65 3.28
C LEU A 266 -7.94 17.13 2.85
N GLN A 267 -6.96 17.88 3.34
CA GLN A 267 -6.69 19.24 2.86
C GLN A 267 -5.91 19.22 1.57
N LYS A 268 -5.05 18.22 1.40
CA LYS A 268 -4.24 18.04 0.21
C LYS A 268 -3.87 16.57 0.01
N LEU A 269 -3.92 16.13 -1.23
CA LEU A 269 -3.45 14.86 -1.73
C LEU A 269 -2.37 15.15 -2.77
N VAL A 270 -1.15 14.66 -2.53
CA VAL A 270 -0.02 14.88 -3.43
C VAL A 270 0.39 13.52 -3.98
N LEU A 271 0.34 13.38 -5.30
CA LEU A 271 0.60 12.13 -5.99
C LEU A 271 1.89 12.27 -6.79
N VAL A 272 2.82 11.34 -6.59
CA VAL A 272 4.09 11.31 -7.32
C VAL A 272 4.21 10.00 -8.07
N MET A 273 4.37 10.10 -9.39
CA MET A 273 4.58 8.96 -10.27
C MET A 273 6.04 8.83 -10.75
N ALA A 274 6.61 7.63 -10.74
CA ALA A 274 7.89 7.34 -11.38
C ALA A 274 7.68 7.15 -12.88
N GLN A 275 8.38 7.94 -13.69
CA GLN A 275 8.19 7.92 -15.15
C GLN A 275 8.69 6.62 -15.78
N ASN A 276 9.68 5.99 -15.17
CA ASN A 276 10.30 4.75 -15.64
C ASN A 276 10.07 3.59 -14.65
N ASP A 277 8.94 3.61 -13.93
CA ASP A 277 8.63 2.58 -12.94
C ASP A 277 8.53 1.19 -13.57
N SER A 278 9.41 0.29 -13.15
CA SER A 278 9.44 -1.12 -13.53
C SER A 278 8.74 -2.05 -12.53
N MET A 279 8.29 -1.50 -11.39
CA MET A 279 7.73 -2.25 -10.27
C MET A 279 6.21 -2.17 -10.23
N VAL A 280 5.65 -0.98 -10.43
CA VAL A 280 4.22 -0.73 -10.45
C VAL A 280 3.72 -0.87 -11.88
N HIS A 281 2.88 -1.89 -12.12
CA HIS A 281 2.33 -2.16 -13.44
C HIS A 281 0.79 -2.19 -13.39
N PRO A 282 0.09 -1.22 -14.02
CA PRO A 282 0.61 -0.07 -14.75
C PRO A 282 1.08 1.04 -13.79
N LYS A 283 2.16 1.76 -14.14
CA LYS A 283 2.70 2.87 -13.34
C LYS A 283 1.69 3.99 -13.11
N GLU A 284 0.72 4.12 -14.02
CA GLU A 284 -0.39 5.06 -13.91
C GLU A 284 -1.22 4.84 -12.63
N SER A 285 -1.16 3.66 -12.01
CA SER A 285 -1.73 3.37 -10.68
C SER A 285 -1.26 4.36 -9.61
N GLU A 286 -0.06 4.91 -9.74
CA GLU A 286 0.52 5.94 -8.85
C GLU A 286 -0.26 7.25 -8.90
N HIS A 287 -0.97 7.51 -10.00
CA HIS A 287 -1.86 8.66 -10.22
C HIS A 287 -3.33 8.23 -10.38
N PHE A 288 -3.75 7.12 -9.76
CA PHE A 288 -5.12 6.57 -9.88
C PHE A 288 -5.57 6.17 -11.30
N GLY A 289 -4.66 6.06 -12.25
CA GLY A 289 -4.91 5.41 -13.53
C GLY A 289 -4.85 3.88 -13.41
N TYR A 290 -5.31 3.17 -14.43
CA TYR A 290 -5.40 1.72 -14.41
C TYR A 290 -5.56 1.14 -15.81
N PHE A 291 -5.43 -0.17 -15.95
CA PHE A 291 -5.84 -0.85 -17.19
C PHE A 291 -7.35 -0.97 -17.27
N LYS A 292 -7.91 -0.53 -18.40
CA LYS A 292 -9.34 -0.62 -18.70
C LYS A 292 -9.88 -2.01 -18.41
N ASP A 293 -11.10 -2.06 -17.87
CA ASP A 293 -11.82 -3.30 -17.62
C ASP A 293 -11.85 -4.18 -18.90
N GLY A 294 -11.31 -5.39 -18.81
CA GLY A 294 -11.18 -6.35 -19.92
C GLY A 294 -9.90 -6.22 -20.76
N SER A 295 -9.02 -5.25 -20.48
CA SER A 295 -7.79 -5.01 -21.23
C SER A 295 -6.55 -5.11 -20.34
N ARG A 296 -5.42 -5.60 -20.90
CA ARG A 296 -4.10 -5.61 -20.23
C ARG A 296 -3.13 -4.58 -20.82
N THR A 297 -3.61 -3.74 -21.72
CA THR A 297 -2.76 -2.79 -22.47
C THR A 297 -3.40 -1.40 -22.59
N GLU A 298 -4.72 -1.32 -22.68
CA GLU A 298 -5.43 -0.04 -22.76
C GLU A 298 -5.48 0.62 -21.37
N LEU A 299 -4.92 1.82 -21.27
CA LEU A 299 -4.87 2.60 -20.04
C LEU A 299 -6.03 3.58 -19.96
N VAL A 300 -6.57 3.75 -18.76
CA VAL A 300 -7.58 4.74 -18.43
C VAL A 300 -7.01 5.67 -17.36
N THR A 301 -7.09 6.98 -17.60
CA THR A 301 -6.64 7.99 -16.65
C THR A 301 -7.61 8.12 -15.48
N MET A 302 -7.17 8.74 -14.38
CA MET A 302 -8.01 9.01 -13.21
C MET A 302 -9.36 9.64 -13.59
N ARG A 303 -9.34 10.71 -14.41
CA ARG A 303 -10.56 11.49 -14.72
C ARG A 303 -11.53 10.78 -15.66
N ASP A 304 -11.04 9.81 -16.41
CA ASP A 304 -11.85 9.01 -17.33
C ASP A 304 -12.51 7.81 -16.64
N ALA A 305 -12.07 7.46 -15.44
CA ALA A 305 -12.51 6.30 -14.70
C ALA A 305 -13.96 6.44 -14.18
N PRO A 306 -14.73 5.34 -14.08
CA PRO A 306 -16.10 5.38 -13.57
C PRO A 306 -16.17 5.82 -12.10
N TRP A 307 -15.27 5.32 -11.24
CA TRP A 307 -15.21 5.71 -9.83
C TRP A 307 -14.88 7.18 -9.60
N TYR A 308 -14.21 7.83 -10.56
CA TYR A 308 -13.99 9.26 -10.52
C TYR A 308 -15.28 9.98 -10.93
N LYS A 309 -15.86 9.63 -12.09
CA LYS A 309 -17.04 10.32 -12.65
C LYS A 309 -18.22 10.35 -11.67
N ASP A 310 -18.45 9.22 -11.00
CA ASP A 310 -19.51 9.00 -10.01
C ASP A 310 -19.04 9.26 -8.56
N ASP A 311 -17.77 9.64 -8.38
CA ASP A 311 -17.16 10.01 -7.10
C ASP A 311 -17.36 8.97 -5.98
N TRP A 312 -17.02 7.71 -6.27
CA TRP A 312 -17.31 6.56 -5.40
C TRP A 312 -16.65 6.67 -4.02
N PHE A 313 -15.49 7.30 -3.93
CA PHE A 313 -14.73 7.41 -2.69
C PHE A 313 -14.13 8.81 -2.47
N GLY A 314 -14.68 9.84 -3.11
CA GLY A 314 -14.35 11.25 -2.83
C GLY A 314 -13.21 11.85 -3.67
N LEU A 315 -12.63 11.08 -4.60
CA LEU A 315 -11.50 11.53 -5.41
C LEU A 315 -11.85 12.68 -6.36
N LYS A 316 -13.05 12.69 -6.95
CA LYS A 316 -13.51 13.79 -7.79
C LYS A 316 -13.77 15.04 -6.95
N SER A 317 -14.36 14.87 -5.77
CA SER A 317 -14.57 15.98 -4.84
C SER A 317 -13.25 16.64 -4.43
N LEU A 318 -12.18 15.88 -4.21
CA LEU A 318 -10.83 16.44 -3.97
C LEU A 318 -10.25 17.17 -5.20
N ASP A 319 -10.37 16.59 -6.39
CA ASP A 319 -9.84 17.18 -7.63
C ASP A 319 -10.54 18.51 -7.97
N GLU A 320 -11.88 18.52 -7.93
CA GLU A 320 -12.69 19.72 -8.18
C GLU A 320 -12.42 20.82 -7.14
N ALA A 321 -12.12 20.44 -5.90
CA ALA A 321 -11.69 21.36 -4.85
C ALA A 321 -10.21 21.79 -4.97
N LYS A 322 -9.49 21.39 -6.02
CA LYS A 322 -8.06 21.67 -6.26
C LYS A 322 -7.15 21.20 -5.11
N LYS A 323 -7.55 20.09 -4.48
CA LYS A 323 -6.83 19.44 -3.40
C LYS A 323 -5.93 18.31 -3.89
N ILE A 324 -5.78 18.10 -5.21
CA ILE A 324 -4.86 17.11 -5.77
C ILE A 324 -3.75 17.82 -6.54
N ASP A 325 -2.50 17.56 -6.14
CA ASP A 325 -1.31 18.02 -6.88
C ASP A 325 -0.56 16.80 -7.42
N PHE A 326 -0.16 16.86 -8.69
CA PHE A 326 0.50 15.76 -9.41
C PHE A 326 1.97 16.11 -9.69
N TYR A 327 2.85 15.16 -9.42
CA TYR A 327 4.28 15.26 -9.68
C TYR A 327 4.79 14.01 -10.39
N SER A 328 6.00 14.07 -10.93
CA SER A 328 6.66 12.87 -11.42
C SER A 328 8.15 12.93 -11.19
N THR A 329 8.78 11.76 -11.07
CA THR A 329 10.24 11.64 -11.00
C THR A 329 10.75 10.87 -12.21
N PRO A 330 11.93 11.21 -12.77
CA PRO A 330 12.43 10.56 -13.99
C PRO A 330 13.02 9.16 -13.74
N GLY A 331 13.23 8.78 -12.49
CA GLY A 331 13.83 7.49 -12.13
C GLY A 331 12.85 6.31 -12.21
N ASP A 332 13.41 5.14 -11.93
CA ASP A 332 12.66 3.91 -11.64
C ASP A 332 12.04 3.98 -10.23
N HIS A 333 11.34 2.91 -9.81
CA HIS A 333 10.60 2.84 -8.56
C HIS A 333 11.45 3.27 -7.35
N LEU A 334 10.93 4.26 -6.62
CA LEU A 334 11.55 4.90 -5.45
C LEU A 334 12.99 5.46 -5.71
N ARG A 335 13.38 5.65 -6.98
CA ARG A 335 14.63 6.31 -7.38
C ARG A 335 14.40 7.80 -7.63
N PHE A 336 14.32 8.55 -6.54
CA PHE A 336 14.20 10.01 -6.58
C PHE A 336 15.35 10.68 -5.81
N SER A 337 15.62 11.96 -6.11
CA SER A 337 16.67 12.71 -5.43
C SER A 337 16.21 13.16 -4.04
N LYS A 338 17.16 13.44 -3.15
CA LYS A 338 16.83 13.95 -1.81
C LYS A 338 16.24 15.35 -1.90
N GLU A 339 16.73 16.13 -2.85
CA GLU A 339 16.31 17.51 -3.13
C GLU A 339 14.83 17.53 -3.52
N PHE A 340 14.39 16.57 -4.35
CA PHE A 340 12.98 16.43 -4.70
C PHE A 340 12.09 16.15 -3.48
N LEU A 341 12.46 15.20 -2.63
CA LEU A 341 11.71 14.90 -1.41
C LEU A 341 11.72 16.11 -0.46
N HIS A 342 12.87 16.77 -0.34
CA HIS A 342 13.04 17.98 0.47
C HIS A 342 12.09 19.09 0.03
N GLU A 343 12.02 19.38 -1.27
CA GLU A 343 11.12 20.39 -1.84
C GLU A 343 9.65 20.10 -1.57
N LEU A 344 9.21 18.85 -1.74
CA LEU A 344 7.83 18.47 -1.46
C LEU A 344 7.50 18.62 0.04
N VAL A 345 8.38 18.17 0.92
CA VAL A 345 8.16 18.24 2.37
C VAL A 345 8.15 19.69 2.84
N ALA A 346 9.08 20.51 2.36
CA ALA A 346 9.10 21.95 2.64
C ALA A 346 7.84 22.64 2.12
N ARG A 347 7.32 22.24 0.97
CA ARG A 347 6.12 22.84 0.37
C ARG A 347 4.83 22.44 1.07
N TYR A 348 4.69 21.17 1.44
CA TYR A 348 3.42 20.62 1.89
C TYR A 348 3.32 20.48 3.40
N PHE A 349 4.43 20.23 4.09
CA PHE A 349 4.43 19.95 5.53
C PHE A 349 4.99 21.09 6.38
N ALA A 350 5.85 21.97 5.83
CA ALA A 350 6.42 23.08 6.59
C ALA A 350 5.52 24.33 6.69
N SER A 351 5.64 25.10 7.78
CA SER A 351 4.88 26.36 8.00
C SER A 351 5.13 27.44 6.95
N ASN A 352 6.37 27.56 6.48
CA ASN A 352 6.79 28.58 5.52
C ASN A 352 6.71 28.01 4.10
N LYS A 353 5.48 27.79 3.63
CA LYS A 353 5.26 27.37 2.25
C LYS A 353 5.83 28.44 1.33
N PRO A 354 6.81 28.14 0.46
CA PRO A 354 7.18 29.09 -0.58
C PRO A 354 5.93 29.44 -1.40
N PRO A 355 5.77 30.72 -1.79
CA PRO A 355 4.57 31.22 -2.47
C PRO A 355 4.25 30.48 -3.77
#